data_AF-A0A1E5QKL2-F1
#
_entry.id   AF-A0A1E5QKL2-F1
#
_cell.length_a   1.000
_cell.length_b   1.000
_cell.length_c   1.000
_cell.angle_alpha   90.00
_cell.angle_beta   90.00
_cell.angle_gamma   90.00
#
_symmetry.space_group_name_H-M   'P 1'
#
loop_
_entity.id
_entity.type
_entity.pdbx_description
1 polymer ?
#
loop_
_entity_poly.entity_id
_entity_poly.type
_entity_poly.pdbx_seq_one_letter_code
_entity_poly.pdbx_strand_id
1 'polypeptide(L)'
;MNSIQPSASTEFSLTQPHSNKEAGLAPLLLTVVELIRQLMEAQVIRRMESGMLAEEDLDRAADSLRQLEAQVLQLCEIFEIDPADLNIDLGEIGSLLPKSSGYYPGETSDNPSVLELLDRLLHTGVVVEGDLDLGLAQLNLIHAKLRLVLTSKPL
;
A
#
# COMPACT_ATOMS: atom_id res chain seq x y z
N MET A 1 41.14 8.89 -40.06
CA MET A 1 40.55 7.72 -39.39
C MET A 1 40.00 8.18 -38.05
N ASN A 2 38.67 8.30 -37.93
CA ASN A 2 38.01 8.65 -36.66
C ASN A 2 37.77 7.36 -35.88
N SER A 3 38.38 7.24 -34.70
CA SER A 3 38.16 6.13 -33.78
C SER A 3 36.85 6.35 -33.02
N ILE A 4 35.96 5.37 -33.14
CA ILE A 4 34.68 5.27 -32.46
C ILE A 4 34.93 4.90 -30.99
N GLN A 5 34.50 5.73 -30.03
CA GLN A 5 34.38 5.33 -28.63
C GLN A 5 33.10 4.49 -28.45
N PRO A 6 33.14 3.35 -27.76
CA PRO A 6 31.92 2.62 -27.44
C PRO A 6 31.21 3.21 -26.21
N SER A 7 29.91 3.35 -26.41
CA SER A 7 28.78 3.66 -25.54
C SER A 7 28.95 3.49 -24.03
N ALA A 8 28.53 4.52 -23.30
CA ALA A 8 28.18 4.47 -21.89
C ALA A 8 27.12 3.37 -21.66
N SER A 9 27.48 2.36 -20.88
CA SER A 9 26.52 1.43 -20.31
C SER A 9 25.99 2.09 -19.05
N THR A 10 24.78 2.63 -19.11
CA THR A 10 24.04 3.05 -17.93
C THR A 10 23.74 1.80 -17.12
N GLU A 11 24.58 1.52 -16.14
CA GLU A 11 24.31 0.54 -15.09
C GLU A 11 23.01 0.97 -14.39
N PHE A 12 21.95 0.21 -14.64
CA PHE A 12 20.71 0.30 -13.91
C PHE A 12 21.01 -0.15 -12.47
N SER A 13 21.39 0.81 -11.63
CA SER A 13 21.58 0.59 -10.20
C SER A 13 20.21 0.43 -9.58
N LEU A 14 19.69 -0.80 -9.59
CA LEU A 14 18.64 -1.20 -8.67
C LEU A 14 19.25 -1.12 -7.29
N THR A 15 18.96 -0.03 -6.58
CA THR A 15 19.14 0.09 -5.14
C THR A 15 18.53 -1.18 -4.54
N GLN A 16 19.38 -2.11 -4.09
CA GLN A 16 18.91 -3.31 -3.43
C GLN A 16 18.23 -2.84 -2.15
N PRO A 17 16.92 -3.06 -1.95
CA PRO A 17 16.36 -2.89 -0.62
C PRO A 17 17.13 -3.86 0.29
N HIS A 18 17.55 -3.36 1.44
CA HIS A 18 18.15 -4.17 2.49
C HIS A 18 17.05 -5.12 3.00
N SER A 19 16.76 -6.18 2.25
CA SER A 19 15.90 -7.26 2.71
C SER A 19 16.68 -7.94 3.84
N ASN A 20 16.37 -7.54 5.07
CA ASN A 20 16.82 -8.24 6.24
C ASN A 20 16.28 -9.66 6.11
N LYS A 21 17.16 -10.62 5.80
CA LYS A 21 16.78 -12.00 5.43
C LYS A 21 16.02 -12.71 6.56
N GLU A 22 16.10 -12.17 7.78
CA GLU A 22 15.37 -12.66 8.95
C GLU A 22 13.90 -12.22 8.98
N ALA A 23 13.53 -11.11 8.32
CA ALA A 23 12.15 -10.61 8.30
C ALA A 23 11.21 -11.41 7.39
N GLY A 24 11.75 -12.17 6.41
CA GLY A 24 10.97 -13.09 5.58
C GLY A 24 9.74 -12.42 4.92
N LEU A 25 8.56 -13.04 5.09
CA LEU A 25 7.26 -12.54 4.58
C LEU A 25 6.68 -11.36 5.40
N ALA A 26 7.27 -10.99 6.53
CA ALA A 26 6.69 -9.99 7.43
C ALA A 26 6.52 -8.60 6.80
N PRO A 27 7.51 -8.04 6.07
CA PRO A 27 7.33 -6.74 5.41
C PRO A 27 6.17 -6.75 4.42
N LEU A 28 6.05 -7.82 3.63
CA LEU A 28 4.99 -7.95 2.63
C LEU A 28 3.59 -8.02 3.26
N LEU A 29 3.45 -8.78 4.36
CA LEU A 29 2.19 -8.84 5.09
C LEU A 29 1.85 -7.49 5.73
N LEU A 30 2.82 -6.83 6.35
CA LEU A 30 2.63 -5.50 6.96
C LEU A 30 2.27 -4.46 5.90
N THR A 31 2.86 -4.52 4.70
CA THR A 31 2.47 -3.70 3.56
C THR A 31 1.00 -3.89 3.17
N VAL A 32 0.52 -5.15 3.11
CA VAL A 32 -0.90 -5.43 2.81
C VAL A 32 -1.81 -4.91 3.91
N VAL A 33 -1.44 -5.10 5.18
CA VAL A 33 -2.18 -4.57 6.33
C VAL A 33 -2.27 -3.05 6.27
N GLU A 34 -1.16 -2.38 5.95
CA GLU A 34 -1.09 -0.93 5.87
C GLU A 34 -1.93 -0.37 4.72
N LEU A 35 -1.91 -1.02 3.54
CA LEU A 35 -2.80 -0.68 2.42
C LEU A 35 -4.28 -0.76 2.83
N ILE A 36 -4.67 -1.83 3.52
CA ILE A 36 -6.06 -2.00 3.98
C ILE A 36 -6.40 -0.94 5.04
N ARG A 37 -5.50 -0.66 5.99
CA ARG A 37 -5.69 0.36 7.04
C ARG A 37 -5.98 1.73 6.43
N GLN A 38 -5.13 2.19 5.50
CA GLN A 38 -5.30 3.50 4.87
C GLN A 38 -6.54 3.53 3.95
N LEU A 39 -6.88 2.42 3.28
CA LEU A 39 -8.13 2.33 2.50
C LEU A 39 -9.37 2.44 3.40
N MET A 40 -9.35 1.82 4.58
CA MET A 40 -10.42 1.97 5.57
C MET A 40 -10.52 3.41 6.07
N GLU A 41 -9.39 4.07 6.33
CA GLU A 41 -9.33 5.48 6.73
C GLU A 41 -9.95 6.41 5.68
N ALA A 42 -9.58 6.23 4.40
CA ALA A 42 -10.20 6.93 3.28
C ALA A 42 -11.72 6.78 3.25
N GLN A 43 -12.20 5.56 3.49
CA GLN A 43 -13.64 5.26 3.51
C GLN A 43 -14.37 5.85 4.73
N VAL A 44 -13.70 6.00 5.88
CA VAL A 44 -14.25 6.70 7.05
C VAL A 44 -14.41 8.19 6.73
N ILE A 45 -13.37 8.82 6.16
CA ILE A 45 -13.39 10.24 5.77
C ILE A 45 -14.53 10.50 4.77
N ARG A 46 -14.68 9.67 3.72
CA ARG A 46 -15.79 9.83 2.77
C ARG A 46 -17.17 9.74 3.42
N ARG A 47 -17.35 8.81 4.36
CA ARG A 47 -18.63 8.65 5.06
C ARG A 47 -18.93 9.80 6.00
N MET A 48 -17.91 10.36 6.65
CA MET A 48 -18.00 11.59 7.42
C MET A 48 -18.53 12.74 6.57
N GLU A 49 -17.91 13.00 5.41
CA GLU A 49 -18.29 14.10 4.52
C GLU A 49 -19.71 13.95 3.98
N SER A 50 -20.15 12.72 3.73
CA SER A 50 -21.50 12.42 3.25
C SER A 50 -22.58 12.41 4.35
N GLY A 51 -22.20 12.54 5.63
CA GLY A 51 -23.12 12.50 6.77
C GLY A 51 -23.79 11.13 7.02
N MET A 52 -23.22 10.04 6.48
CA MET A 52 -23.78 8.69 6.59
C MET A 52 -23.25 7.87 7.76
N LEU A 53 -22.27 8.40 8.49
CA LEU A 53 -21.74 7.78 9.70
C LEU A 53 -22.20 8.57 10.91
N ALA A 54 -22.76 7.89 11.91
CA ALA A 54 -23.04 8.52 13.20
C ALA A 54 -21.70 8.97 13.83
N GLU A 55 -21.72 10.10 14.54
CA GLU A 55 -20.53 10.68 15.18
C GLU A 55 -19.82 9.66 16.11
N GLU A 56 -20.61 8.92 16.88
CA GLU A 56 -20.12 7.84 17.76
C GLU A 56 -19.48 6.67 16.99
N ASP A 57 -19.95 6.34 15.79
CA ASP A 57 -19.32 5.31 14.95
C ASP A 57 -18.05 5.84 14.26
N LEU A 58 -18.01 7.12 13.94
CA LEU A 58 -16.84 7.79 13.38
C LEU A 58 -15.68 7.80 14.37
N ASP A 59 -15.92 8.23 15.61
CA ASP A 59 -14.91 8.26 16.66
C ASP A 59 -14.35 6.85 16.94
N ARG A 60 -15.24 5.86 17.03
CA ARG A 60 -14.84 4.46 17.21
C ARG A 60 -13.98 3.94 16.05
N ALA A 61 -14.33 4.29 14.81
CA ALA A 61 -13.55 3.90 13.64
C ALA A 61 -12.17 4.57 13.63
N ALA A 62 -12.10 5.87 13.92
CA ALA A 62 -10.87 6.63 14.00
C ALA A 62 -9.93 6.08 15.09
N ASP A 63 -10.46 5.78 16.28
CA ASP A 63 -9.70 5.19 17.38
C ASP A 63 -9.17 3.79 17.02
N SER A 64 -10.00 2.95 16.40
CA SER A 64 -9.60 1.61 15.98
C SER A 64 -8.50 1.64 14.93
N LEU A 65 -8.57 2.56 13.96
CA LEU A 65 -7.56 2.73 12.92
C LEU A 65 -6.23 3.25 13.49
N ARG A 66 -6.28 4.18 14.45
CA ARG A 66 -5.09 4.67 15.17
C ARG A 66 -4.42 3.56 15.97
N GLN A 67 -5.22 2.67 16.59
CA GLN A 67 -4.68 1.52 17.31
C GLN A 67 -4.01 0.53 16.34
N LEU A 68 -4.62 0.28 15.17
CA LEU A 68 -4.03 -0.59 14.15
C LEU A 68 -2.72 -0.01 13.60
N GLU A 69 -2.65 1.31 13.37
CA GLU A 69 -1.41 2.00 12.98
C GLU A 69 -0.30 1.79 14.02
N ALA A 70 -0.61 1.99 15.30
CA ALA A 70 0.35 1.78 16.39
C ALA A 70 0.85 0.32 16.44
N GLN A 71 -0.03 -0.66 16.18
CA GLN A 71 0.34 -2.07 16.11
C GLN A 71 1.25 -2.39 14.92
N VAL A 72 0.98 -1.79 13.75
CA VAL A 72 1.84 -1.93 12.57
C VAL A 72 3.23 -1.36 12.86
N LEU A 73 3.32 -0.17 13.44
CA LEU A 73 4.61 0.45 13.80
C LEU A 73 5.38 -0.38 14.83
N GLN A 74 4.70 -0.92 15.84
CA GLN A 74 5.32 -1.80 16.82
C GLN A 74 5.86 -3.09 16.17
N LEU A 75 5.11 -3.69 15.23
CA LEU A 75 5.58 -4.87 14.50
C LEU A 75 6.76 -4.53 13.59
N CYS A 76 6.77 -3.37 12.95
CA CYS A 76 7.94 -2.89 12.19
C CYS A 76 9.18 -2.81 13.09
N GLU A 77 9.07 -2.26 14.30
CA GLU A 77 10.17 -2.23 15.27
C GLU A 77 10.67 -3.63 15.63
N ILE A 78 9.75 -4.56 15.92
CA ILE A 78 10.07 -5.96 16.28
C ILE A 78 10.83 -6.68 15.15
N PHE A 79 10.45 -6.42 13.90
CA PHE A 79 11.04 -7.07 12.73
C PHE A 79 12.17 -6.25 12.08
N GLU A 80 12.58 -5.14 12.70
CA GLU A 80 13.61 -4.23 12.19
C GLU A 80 13.32 -3.73 10.75
N ILE A 81 12.05 -3.38 10.49
CA ILE A 81 11.56 -2.87 9.20
C ILE A 81 11.39 -1.36 9.31
N ASP A 82 11.94 -0.60 8.35
CA ASP A 82 11.62 0.82 8.23
C ASP A 82 10.16 0.96 7.73
N PRO A 83 9.28 1.71 8.42
CA PRO A 83 7.93 1.96 7.93
C PRO A 83 7.87 2.51 6.50
N ALA A 84 8.90 3.22 6.04
CA ALA A 84 9.00 3.68 4.65
C ALA A 84 9.12 2.52 3.65
N ASP A 85 9.71 1.40 4.06
CA ASP A 85 9.85 0.19 3.22
C ASP A 85 8.53 -0.55 3.03
N LEU A 86 7.49 -0.24 3.81
CA LEU A 86 6.15 -0.78 3.58
C LEU A 86 5.55 -0.26 2.26
N ASN A 87 6.02 0.89 1.77
CA ASN A 87 5.54 1.45 0.51
C ASN A 87 6.32 0.88 -0.68
N ILE A 88 5.71 -0.10 -1.36
CA ILE A 88 6.31 -0.76 -2.52
C ILE A 88 6.18 0.13 -3.76
N ASP A 89 7.29 0.30 -4.48
CA ASP A 89 7.32 0.88 -5.83
C ASP A 89 6.93 -0.18 -6.87
N LEU A 90 5.92 0.12 -7.68
CA LEU A 90 5.39 -0.74 -8.73
C LEU A 90 5.86 -0.28 -10.13
N GLY A 91 6.85 0.61 -10.20
CA GLY A 91 7.42 1.12 -11.44
C GLY A 91 6.45 2.06 -12.16
N GLU A 92 6.10 1.74 -13.41
CA GLU A 92 5.23 2.57 -14.24
C GLU A 92 3.79 2.73 -13.70
N ILE A 93 3.36 1.83 -12.81
CA ILE A 93 2.05 1.87 -12.17
C ILE A 93 2.00 2.89 -11.02
N GLY A 94 3.15 3.33 -10.51
CA GLY A 94 3.28 4.22 -9.34
C GLY A 94 3.63 3.44 -8.07
N SER A 95 3.20 3.95 -6.91
CA SER A 95 3.46 3.32 -5.61
C SER A 95 2.22 2.60 -5.06
N LEU A 96 2.41 1.68 -4.12
CA LEU A 96 1.27 1.03 -3.46
C LEU A 96 0.51 2.02 -2.58
N LEU A 97 1.25 2.79 -1.78
CA LEU A 97 0.74 3.78 -0.86
C LEU A 97 1.10 5.21 -1.33
N PRO A 98 0.32 6.23 -0.97
CA PRO A 98 0.68 7.62 -1.21
C PRO A 98 1.99 7.98 -0.53
N LYS A 99 2.81 8.84 -1.17
CA LYS A 99 4.11 9.27 -0.63
C LYS A 99 3.97 10.32 0.49
N SER A 100 2.80 10.94 0.61
CA SER A 100 2.47 11.88 1.68
C SER A 100 1.84 11.13 2.85
N SER A 101 2.26 11.42 4.08
CA SER A 101 1.78 10.78 5.33
C SER A 101 0.35 11.17 5.72
N GLY A 102 -0.52 11.39 4.75
CA GLY A 102 -1.91 11.80 4.90
C GLY A 102 -2.58 11.75 3.53
N TYR A 103 -3.44 10.76 3.33
CA TYR A 103 -4.25 10.62 2.14
C TYR A 103 -5.64 11.17 2.42
N TYR A 104 -6.03 12.22 1.69
CA TYR A 104 -7.40 12.68 1.69
C TYR A 104 -8.14 12.09 0.48
N PRO A 105 -9.24 11.36 0.68
CA PRO A 105 -9.93 10.68 -0.40
C PRO A 105 -10.53 11.66 -1.41
N GLY A 106 -10.38 11.35 -2.70
CA GLY A 106 -10.94 12.15 -3.80
C GLY A 106 -10.02 13.25 -4.33
N GLU A 107 -8.86 13.45 -3.70
CA GLU A 107 -7.78 14.23 -4.30
C GLU A 107 -6.91 13.35 -5.20
N THR A 108 -6.53 13.88 -6.36
CA THR A 108 -5.57 13.24 -7.27
C THR A 108 -4.18 13.76 -6.98
N SER A 109 -3.19 12.87 -6.85
CA SER A 109 -1.79 13.25 -6.69
C SER A 109 -1.03 13.22 -8.02
N ASP A 110 0.07 13.98 -8.11
CA ASP A 110 1.00 13.90 -9.24
C ASP A 110 1.66 12.51 -9.36
N ASN A 111 1.71 11.76 -8.25
CA ASN A 111 2.20 10.39 -8.23
C ASN A 111 1.02 9.44 -7.91
N PRO A 112 0.45 8.74 -8.90
CA PRO A 112 -0.67 7.85 -8.67
C PRO A 112 -0.27 6.70 -7.75
N SER A 113 -1.22 6.26 -6.91
CA SER A 113 -1.04 5.08 -6.06
C SER A 113 -2.15 4.06 -6.25
N VAL A 114 -1.86 2.80 -5.93
CA VAL A 114 -2.87 1.73 -5.92
C VAL A 114 -3.99 2.08 -4.94
N LEU A 115 -3.65 2.64 -3.78
CA LEU A 115 -4.64 3.11 -2.82
C LEU A 115 -5.62 4.11 -3.43
N GLU A 116 -5.12 5.12 -4.15
CA GLU A 116 -5.97 6.12 -4.82
C GLU A 116 -6.92 5.47 -5.83
N LEU A 117 -6.42 4.52 -6.61
CA LEU A 117 -7.24 3.77 -7.55
C LEU A 117 -8.33 2.97 -6.82
N LEU A 118 -7.97 2.24 -5.77
CA LEU A 118 -8.91 1.42 -5.00
C LEU A 118 -9.97 2.28 -4.32
N ASP A 119 -9.60 3.42 -3.74
CA ASP A 119 -10.54 4.36 -3.15
C ASP A 119 -11.53 4.91 -4.19
N ARG A 120 -11.05 5.28 -5.39
CA ARG A 120 -11.91 5.75 -6.49
C ARG A 120 -12.87 4.67 -7.00
N LEU A 121 -12.40 3.43 -7.11
CA LEU A 121 -13.23 2.30 -7.51
C LEU A 121 -14.33 2.02 -6.49
N LEU A 122 -13.97 1.99 -5.21
CA LEU A 122 -14.91 1.81 -4.10
C LEU A 122 -15.93 2.95 -4.05
N HIS A 123 -15.51 4.20 -4.24
CA HIS A 123 -16.42 5.33 -4.27
C HIS A 123 -17.47 5.22 -5.40
N THR A 124 -17.07 4.68 -6.56
CA THR A 124 -17.97 4.53 -7.71
C THR A 124 -18.95 3.36 -7.55
N GLY A 125 -18.85 2.56 -6.49
CA GLY A 125 -19.68 1.37 -6.28
C GLY A 125 -19.22 0.15 -7.09
N VAL A 126 -18.00 0.18 -7.63
CA VAL A 126 -17.42 -0.92 -8.39
C VAL A 126 -17.00 -2.02 -7.42
N VAL A 127 -17.43 -3.26 -7.71
CA VAL A 127 -16.93 -4.45 -7.02
C VAL A 127 -15.70 -4.96 -7.75
N VAL A 128 -14.58 -5.06 -7.02
CA VAL A 128 -13.33 -5.59 -7.56
C VAL A 128 -13.08 -6.95 -6.93
N GLU A 129 -13.02 -7.99 -7.75
CA GLU A 129 -12.51 -9.30 -7.36
C GLU A 129 -11.18 -9.53 -8.07
N GLY A 130 -10.14 -9.83 -7.29
CA GLY A 130 -8.80 -10.06 -7.81
C GLY A 130 -8.06 -11.10 -6.98
N ASP A 131 -7.08 -11.72 -7.62
CA ASP A 131 -6.12 -12.61 -6.98
C ASP A 131 -4.77 -11.90 -6.91
N LEU A 132 -4.13 -11.91 -5.74
CA LEU A 132 -2.78 -11.43 -5.52
C LEU A 132 -1.89 -12.59 -5.07
N ASP A 133 -0.88 -12.90 -5.88
CA ASP A 133 0.12 -13.91 -5.55
C ASP A 133 1.32 -13.26 -4.86
N LEU A 134 1.51 -13.59 -3.59
CA LEU A 134 2.59 -13.11 -2.75
C LEU A 134 3.68 -14.18 -2.65
N GLY A 135 4.93 -13.81 -2.93
CA GLY A 135 6.07 -14.72 -2.87
C GLY A 135 7.38 -13.99 -2.57
N LEU A 136 8.32 -14.70 -1.95
CA LEU A 136 9.69 -14.22 -1.72
C LEU A 136 10.57 -14.59 -2.93
N ALA A 137 11.16 -13.59 -3.57
CA ALA A 137 12.12 -13.85 -4.64
C ALA A 137 13.39 -14.55 -4.08
N GLN A 138 13.97 -15.43 -4.89
CA GLN A 138 15.12 -16.32 -4.64
C GLN A 138 14.86 -17.70 -4.00
N LEU A 139 13.70 -18.00 -3.40
CA LEU A 139 13.39 -19.36 -2.95
C LEU A 139 11.90 -19.69 -3.18
N ASN A 140 11.61 -20.58 -4.14
CA ASN A 140 10.28 -21.12 -4.41
C ASN A 140 9.77 -22.01 -3.25
N LEU A 141 9.60 -21.46 -2.05
CA LEU A 141 9.21 -22.21 -0.85
C LEU A 141 7.76 -21.96 -0.45
N ILE A 142 7.24 -20.73 -0.61
CA ILE A 142 5.90 -20.35 -0.16
C ILE A 142 5.27 -19.38 -1.16
N HIS A 143 4.09 -19.74 -1.66
CA HIS A 143 3.19 -18.86 -2.40
C HIS A 143 1.94 -18.65 -1.54
N ALA A 144 1.59 -17.40 -1.27
CA ALA A 144 0.33 -17.05 -0.64
C ALA A 144 -0.57 -16.41 -1.69
N LYS A 145 -1.70 -17.05 -1.98
CA LYS A 145 -2.71 -16.50 -2.87
C LYS A 145 -3.76 -15.78 -2.05
N LEU A 146 -3.88 -14.48 -2.24
CA LEU A 146 -4.89 -13.64 -1.58
C LEU A 146 -5.99 -13.33 -2.59
N ARG A 147 -7.21 -13.82 -2.34
CA ARG A 147 -8.39 -13.36 -3.06
C ARG A 147 -8.91 -12.11 -2.36
N LEU A 148 -8.87 -11.00 -3.05
CA LEU A 148 -9.41 -9.74 -2.56
C LEU A 148 -10.76 -9.48 -3.23
N VAL A 149 -11.80 -9.32 -2.42
CA VAL A 149 -13.10 -8.82 -2.86
C VAL A 149 -13.33 -7.49 -2.17
N LEU A 150 -13.32 -6.42 -2.96
CA LEU A 150 -13.59 -5.07 -2.50
C LEU A 150 -15.01 -4.70 -2.92
N THR A 151 -15.84 -4.42 -1.92
CA THR A 151 -17.22 -3.94 -2.10
C THR A 151 -17.39 -2.69 -1.27
N SER A 152 -17.97 -1.64 -1.84
CA SER A 152 -18.55 -0.57 -1.04
C SER A 152 -20.05 -0.80 -0.92
N LYS A 153 -20.61 -0.47 0.25
CA LYS A 153 -22.01 -0.07 0.26
C LYS A 153 -22.06 1.28 -0.48
N PRO A 154 -22.87 1.41 -1.54
CA PRO A 154 -23.00 2.68 -2.24
C PRO A 154 -23.39 3.76 -1.23
N LEU A 155 -22.78 4.94 -1.43
CA LEU A 155 -23.14 6.16 -0.73
C LEU A 155 -24.58 6.56 -1.10
#